data_AF-A0A4Q3UVJ8-F1
#
_entry.id   AF-A0A4Q3UVJ8-F1
#
_cell.length_a   1.000
_cell.length_b   1.000
_cell.length_c   1.000
_cell.angle_alpha   90.00
_cell.angle_beta   90.00
_cell.angle_gamma   90.00
#
_symmetry.space_group_name_H-M   'P 1'
#
loop_
_entity.id
_entity.type
_entity.pdbx_description
1 polymer ?
#
loop_
_entity_poly.entity_id
_entity_poly.type
_entity_poly.pdbx_seq_one_letter_code
_entity_poly.pdbx_strand_id
1 'polypeptide(L)'
;MPSDPAIGIAKDYSDYVGRTERCSAFIDPDRVEALANTLDVQTIPGKGDPLPAAWHWIFFNKFARRSEVGTDGHPRKGGFLPDVGLPRRMWAGGRLRYHSPLPIGAQAERSSEILSVTP
;
A
#
# COMPACT_ATOMS: atom_id res chain seq x y z
N MET A 1 -4.38 47.45 -5.00
CA MET A 1 -3.72 46.16 -4.71
C MET A 1 -4.68 45.35 -3.85
N PRO A 2 -5.37 44.31 -4.35
CA PRO A 2 -6.05 43.40 -3.44
C PRO A 2 -4.99 42.52 -2.78
N SER A 3 -4.96 42.59 -1.46
CA SER A 3 -4.23 41.72 -0.55
C SER A 3 -4.66 40.28 -0.74
N ASP A 4 -3.69 39.38 -0.92
CA ASP A 4 -3.87 37.93 -0.96
C ASP A 4 -4.25 37.39 0.45
N PRO A 5 -5.45 36.84 0.67
CA PRO A 5 -5.84 36.31 1.96
C PRO A 5 -5.92 34.78 1.89
N ALA A 6 -4.82 34.10 2.21
CA ALA A 6 -4.78 32.88 3.03
C ALA A 6 -3.44 32.15 2.85
N ILE A 7 -2.44 32.51 3.66
CA ILE A 7 -1.49 31.49 4.13
C ILE A 7 -2.34 30.57 5.02
N GLY A 8 -2.91 29.54 4.41
CA GLY A 8 -3.72 28.54 5.11
C GLY A 8 -2.90 27.95 6.24
N ILE A 9 -3.46 27.94 7.44
CA ILE A 9 -2.87 27.30 8.61
C ILE A 9 -2.51 25.87 8.20
N ALA A 10 -1.23 25.50 8.29
CA ALA A 10 -0.80 24.14 8.02
C ALA A 10 -1.64 23.20 8.91
N LYS A 11 -2.46 22.37 8.28
CA LYS A 11 -3.38 21.49 8.99
C LYS A 11 -2.54 20.47 9.77
N ASP A 12 -2.76 20.38 11.07
CA ASP A 12 -2.04 19.42 11.91
C ASP A 12 -2.56 17.99 11.67
N TYR A 13 -1.63 17.07 11.43
CA TYR A 13 -1.90 15.64 11.23
C TYR A 13 -1.19 14.76 12.27
N SER A 14 -0.71 15.34 13.36
CA SER A 14 -0.01 14.64 14.45
C SER A 14 -0.81 13.44 14.99
N ASP A 15 -2.14 13.55 15.08
CA ASP A 15 -3.06 12.46 15.48
C ASP A 15 -3.06 11.21 14.56
N TYR A 16 -2.42 11.29 13.39
CA TYR A 16 -2.23 10.15 12.49
C TYR A 16 -0.93 9.40 12.74
N VAL A 17 0.06 10.04 13.36
CA VAL A 17 1.34 9.41 13.70
C VAL A 17 1.12 8.33 14.76
N GLY A 18 1.76 7.18 14.59
CA GLY A 18 1.59 6.01 15.45
C GLY A 18 0.34 5.18 15.18
N ARG A 19 -0.55 5.59 14.27
CA ARG A 19 -1.66 4.73 13.84
C ARG A 19 -1.12 3.50 13.14
N THR A 20 -1.70 2.36 13.47
CA THR A 20 -1.35 1.07 12.85
C THR A 20 -2.51 0.43 12.11
N GLU A 21 -2.22 -0.27 11.02
CA GLU A 21 -3.16 -1.21 10.38
C GLU A 21 -2.54 -2.60 10.26
N ARG A 22 -3.38 -3.63 10.32
CA ARG A 22 -2.99 -5.02 10.07
C ARG A 22 -3.85 -5.61 8.96
N CYS A 23 -3.24 -6.45 8.15
CA CYS A 23 -3.92 -7.16 7.07
C CYS A 23 -3.33 -8.56 6.93
N SER A 24 -4.16 -9.57 7.12
CA SER A 24 -3.79 -10.97 6.88
C SER A 24 -4.11 -11.36 5.45
N ALA A 25 -3.24 -12.14 4.83
CA ALA A 25 -3.44 -12.70 3.50
C ALA A 25 -2.84 -14.09 3.40
N PHE A 26 -3.49 -14.95 2.62
CA PHE A 26 -2.89 -16.19 2.16
C PHE A 26 -2.03 -15.91 0.94
N ILE A 27 -0.78 -16.40 0.93
CA ILE A 27 0.13 -16.28 -0.21
C ILE A 27 -0.25 -17.32 -1.25
N ASP A 28 -1.36 -17.05 -1.93
CA ASP A 28 -2.02 -17.93 -2.88
C ASP A 28 -1.15 -18.24 -4.12
N PRO A 29 -0.82 -19.52 -4.40
CA PRO A 29 -0.08 -19.93 -5.59
C PRO A 29 -0.70 -19.43 -6.90
N ASP A 30 -2.03 -19.43 -7.03
CA ASP A 30 -2.71 -19.03 -8.27
C ASP A 30 -2.45 -17.54 -8.57
N ARG A 31 -2.36 -16.71 -7.53
CA ARG A 31 -2.00 -15.29 -7.66
C ARG A 31 -0.52 -15.11 -8.02
N VAL A 32 0.36 -15.98 -7.55
CA VAL A 32 1.78 -16.00 -7.95
C VAL A 32 1.89 -16.33 -9.44
N GLU A 33 1.19 -17.36 -9.91
CA GLU A 33 1.16 -17.74 -11.33
C GLU A 33 0.61 -16.61 -12.20
N ALA A 34 -0.49 -15.97 -11.79
CA ALA A 34 -1.05 -14.82 -12.50
C ALA A 34 -0.05 -13.65 -12.63
N LEU A 35 0.68 -13.31 -11.55
CA LEU A 35 1.72 -12.29 -11.61
C LEU A 35 2.89 -12.72 -12.49
N ALA A 36 3.34 -13.97 -12.39
CA ALA A 36 4.43 -14.50 -13.19
C ALA A 36 4.12 -14.38 -14.69
N ASN A 37 2.92 -14.77 -15.10
CA ASN A 37 2.46 -14.63 -16.49
C ASN A 37 2.32 -13.16 -16.91
N THR A 38 1.88 -12.27 -16.02
CA THR A 38 1.81 -10.82 -16.29
C THR A 38 3.19 -10.22 -16.54
N LEU A 39 4.23 -10.74 -15.87
CA LEU A 39 5.61 -10.28 -15.99
C LEU A 39 6.45 -11.09 -16.99
N ASP A 40 5.82 -12.02 -17.73
CA ASP A 40 6.46 -12.92 -18.70
C ASP A 40 7.63 -13.74 -18.10
N VAL A 41 7.43 -14.26 -16.88
CA VAL A 41 8.42 -15.07 -16.16
C VAL A 41 8.29 -16.54 -16.53
N GLN A 42 9.35 -17.12 -17.08
CA GLN A 42 9.35 -18.51 -17.56
C GLN A 42 9.30 -19.56 -16.46
N THR A 43 10.01 -19.34 -15.34
CA THR A 43 10.07 -20.30 -14.23
C THR A 43 9.25 -19.77 -13.07
N ILE A 44 8.06 -20.34 -12.89
CA ILE A 44 7.10 -19.94 -11.88
C ILE A 44 7.38 -20.73 -10.59
N PRO A 45 7.64 -20.06 -9.45
CA PRO A 45 7.85 -20.75 -8.17
C PRO A 45 6.54 -21.36 -7.68
N GLY A 46 6.64 -22.57 -7.11
CA GLY A 46 5.50 -23.36 -6.64
C GLY A 46 5.21 -23.18 -5.15
N LYS A 47 4.22 -23.91 -4.65
CA LYS A 47 3.89 -23.95 -3.22
C LYS A 47 5.09 -24.45 -2.40
N GLY A 48 5.40 -23.74 -1.32
CA GLY A 48 6.55 -24.01 -0.45
C GLY A 48 7.83 -23.28 -0.88
N ASP A 49 7.94 -22.85 -2.13
CA ASP A 49 9.09 -22.09 -2.60
C ASP A 49 9.09 -20.66 -2.03
N PRO A 50 10.27 -20.01 -1.96
CA PRO A 50 10.38 -18.59 -1.66
C PRO A 50 9.58 -17.72 -2.64
N LEU A 51 8.70 -16.85 -2.12
CA LEU A 51 8.08 -15.81 -2.92
C LEU A 51 9.16 -14.84 -3.44
N PRO A 52 9.20 -14.52 -4.75
CA PRO A 52 10.19 -13.60 -5.29
C PRO A 52 10.14 -12.20 -4.65
N ALA A 53 11.28 -11.52 -4.66
CA ALA A 53 11.42 -10.18 -4.08
C ALA A 53 10.37 -9.22 -4.65
N ALA A 54 9.80 -8.38 -3.79
CA ALA A 54 8.72 -7.44 -4.08
C ALA A 54 7.37 -8.05 -4.51
N TRP A 55 7.23 -9.35 -4.76
CA TRP A 55 5.93 -9.91 -5.20
C TRP A 55 4.88 -9.89 -4.08
N HIS A 56 5.28 -9.74 -2.82
CA HIS A 56 4.36 -9.60 -1.68
C HIS A 56 3.37 -8.42 -1.82
N TRP A 57 3.70 -7.40 -2.62
CA TRP A 57 2.85 -6.21 -2.81
C TRP A 57 1.46 -6.53 -3.36
N ILE A 58 1.29 -7.63 -4.11
CA ILE A 58 -0.02 -7.98 -4.70
C ILE A 58 -0.99 -8.64 -3.70
N PHE A 59 -0.52 -9.03 -2.51
CA PHE A 59 -1.30 -9.82 -1.56
C PHE A 59 -2.09 -8.98 -0.56
N PHE A 60 -1.59 -7.79 -0.21
CA PHE A 60 -2.17 -6.94 0.85
C PHE A 60 -2.91 -5.71 0.32
N ASN A 61 -3.40 -5.79 -0.93
CA ASN A 61 -4.16 -4.73 -1.57
C ASN A 61 -5.55 -4.57 -0.94
N LYS A 62 -6.00 -3.32 -0.80
CA LYS A 62 -7.38 -3.02 -0.38
C LYS A 62 -8.30 -3.08 -1.60
N PHE A 63 -9.22 -4.04 -1.62
CA PHE A 63 -10.28 -4.12 -2.62
C PHE A 63 -11.44 -3.23 -2.18
N ALA A 64 -11.59 -2.06 -2.81
CA ALA A 64 -12.69 -1.14 -2.57
C ALA A 64 -13.76 -1.27 -3.67
N ARG A 65 -15.04 -1.07 -3.32
CA ARG A 65 -16.11 -1.01 -4.34
C ARG A 65 -15.84 0.15 -5.29
N ARG A 66 -16.24 0.06 -6.56
CA ARG A 66 -16.01 1.15 -7.53
C ARG A 66 -16.57 2.50 -7.05
N SER A 67 -17.69 2.48 -6.33
CA SER A 67 -18.31 3.65 -5.70
C SER A 67 -17.45 4.29 -4.60
N GLU A 68 -16.50 3.54 -4.02
CA GLU A 68 -15.57 3.95 -2.96
C GLU A 68 -14.18 4.29 -3.52
N VAL A 69 -14.01 4.29 -4.83
CA VAL A 69 -12.76 4.66 -5.52
C VAL A 69 -12.86 6.11 -6.00
N GLY A 70 -11.88 6.92 -5.62
CA GLY A 70 -11.76 8.32 -6.02
C GLY A 70 -11.45 8.50 -7.51
N THR A 71 -11.41 9.76 -7.95
CA THR A 71 -11.02 10.11 -9.32
C THR A 71 -9.56 9.78 -9.64
N ASP A 72 -8.72 9.64 -8.61
CA ASP A 72 -7.31 9.22 -8.69
C ASP A 72 -7.13 7.68 -8.75
N GLY A 73 -8.22 6.92 -8.84
CA GLY A 73 -8.18 5.45 -8.93
C GLY A 73 -7.91 4.73 -7.60
N HIS A 74 -7.70 5.46 -6.51
CA HIS A 74 -7.41 4.90 -5.20
C HIS A 74 -8.66 4.91 -4.29
N PRO A 75 -8.72 4.09 -3.21
CA PRO A 75 -9.82 4.17 -2.24
C PRO A 75 -9.96 5.58 -1.66
N ARG A 76 -11.19 6.05 -1.38
CA ARG A 76 -11.44 7.41 -0.83
C ARG A 76 -10.50 7.76 0.33
N LYS A 77 -10.07 9.04 0.37
CA LYS A 77 -9.13 9.59 1.36
C LYS A 77 -9.77 9.72 2.75
N GLY A 78 -8.96 9.92 3.78
CA GLY A 78 -9.43 10.15 5.17
C GLY A 78 -9.65 8.88 5.99
N GLY A 79 -8.97 7.79 5.64
CA GLY A 79 -8.97 6.52 6.38
C GLY A 79 -7.71 6.34 7.21
N PHE A 80 -6.90 5.34 6.87
CA PHE A 80 -5.61 5.10 7.52
C PHE A 80 -4.67 6.31 7.34
N LEU A 81 -4.51 6.79 6.11
CA LEU A 81 -3.77 8.02 5.80
C LEU A 81 -4.70 9.25 5.89
N PRO A 82 -4.17 10.41 6.34
CA PRO A 82 -4.94 11.65 6.40
C PRO A 82 -5.38 12.11 5.01
N ASP A 83 -6.52 12.80 4.92
CA ASP A 83 -6.85 13.57 3.72
C ASP A 83 -6.16 14.94 3.77
N VAL A 84 -5.10 15.06 2.97
CA VAL A 84 -4.29 16.28 2.85
C VAL A 84 -4.86 17.30 1.85
N GLY A 85 -6.06 17.09 1.32
CA GLY A 85 -6.73 18.03 0.41
C GLY A 85 -6.17 18.05 -1.02
N LEU A 86 -5.10 17.31 -1.30
CA LEU A 86 -4.50 17.22 -2.64
C LEU A 86 -5.31 16.30 -3.58
N PRO A 87 -5.30 16.58 -4.90
CA PRO A 87 -6.17 15.88 -5.86
C PRO A 87 -5.71 14.46 -6.21
N ARG A 88 -4.43 14.12 -6.00
CA ARG A 88 -3.86 12.80 -6.31
C ARG A 88 -2.89 12.36 -5.23
N ARG A 89 -2.87 11.06 -4.96
CA ARG A 89 -1.78 10.41 -4.21
C ARG A 89 -0.72 9.90 -5.16
N MET A 90 0.53 9.96 -4.71
CA MET A 90 1.67 9.36 -5.38
C MET A 90 2.44 8.54 -4.36
N TRP A 91 2.90 7.36 -4.76
CA TRP A 91 3.92 6.63 -4.01
C TRP A 91 5.29 7.18 -4.42
N ALA A 92 5.96 7.86 -3.49
CA ALA A 92 7.22 8.55 -3.77
C ALA A 92 8.44 7.64 -3.74
N GLY A 93 8.34 6.46 -3.11
CA GLY A 93 9.44 5.52 -2.95
C GLY A 93 9.38 4.76 -1.63
N GLY A 94 10.33 3.85 -1.44
CA GLY A 94 10.46 3.07 -0.21
C GLY A 94 11.78 2.29 -0.16
N ARG A 95 12.11 1.78 1.03
CA ARG A 95 13.23 0.86 1.26
C ARG A 95 12.69 -0.48 1.74
N LEU A 96 13.23 -1.57 1.20
CA LEU A 96 12.86 -2.93 1.58
C LEU A 96 14.06 -3.64 2.21
N ARG A 97 13.80 -4.42 3.26
CA ARG A 97 14.74 -5.34 3.87
C ARG A 97 14.08 -6.71 3.97
N TYR A 98 14.76 -7.74 3.47
CA TYR A 98 14.29 -9.12 3.49
C TYR A 98 15.00 -9.85 4.63
N HIS A 99 14.25 -10.25 5.65
CA HIS A 99 14.78 -10.96 6.81
C HIS A 99 14.77 -12.48 6.63
N SER A 100 13.75 -12.99 5.95
CA SER A 100 13.60 -14.39 5.59
C SER A 100 12.75 -14.51 4.33
N PRO A 101 12.84 -15.63 3.59
CA PRO A 101 11.87 -15.95 2.55
C PRO A 101 10.44 -15.96 3.10
N LEU A 102 9.49 -15.49 2.29
CA LEU A 102 8.06 -15.67 2.54
C LEU A 102 7.59 -16.87 1.71
N PRO A 103 7.20 -18.01 2.32
CA PRO A 103 6.83 -19.20 1.56
C PRO A 103 5.51 -19.02 0.83
N ILE A 104 5.44 -19.51 -0.41
CA ILE A 104 4.19 -19.59 -1.16
C ILE A 104 3.29 -20.64 -0.51
N GLY A 105 2.02 -20.30 -0.30
CA GLY A 105 1.04 -21.11 0.44
C GLY A 105 1.06 -20.89 1.96
N ALA A 106 1.76 -19.88 2.46
CA ALA A 106 1.72 -19.49 3.87
C ALA A 106 0.58 -18.50 4.18
N GLN A 107 0.12 -18.48 5.43
CA GLN A 107 -0.62 -17.34 5.99
C GLN A 107 0.40 -16.26 6.38
N ALA A 108 0.16 -15.03 5.96
CA ALA A 108 1.02 -13.89 6.22
C ALA A 108 0.23 -12.72 6.80
N GLU A 109 0.89 -11.87 7.58
CA GLU A 109 0.32 -10.62 8.09
C GLU A 109 1.23 -9.46 7.68
N ARG A 110 0.62 -8.39 7.16
CA ARG A 110 1.24 -7.08 7.01
C ARG A 110 0.78 -6.20 8.16
N SER A 111 1.73 -5.72 8.96
CA SER A 111 1.54 -4.58 9.86
C SER A 111 2.09 -3.31 9.22
N SER A 112 1.37 -2.20 9.33
CA SER A 112 1.85 -0.89 8.86
C SER A 112 1.60 0.17 9.89
N GLU A 113 2.51 1.13 9.98
CA GLU A 113 2.49 2.22 10.94
C GLU A 113 2.84 3.53 10.23
N ILE A 114 2.17 4.61 10.63
CA ILE A 114 2.50 5.96 10.17
C ILE A 114 3.56 6.55 11.09
N LEU A 115 4.79 6.63 10.59
CA LEU A 115 5.93 7.14 11.37
C LEU A 115 6.01 8.68 11.38
N SER A 116 5.53 9.33 10.32
CA SER A 116 5.58 10.79 10.19
C SER A 116 4.60 11.28 9.13
N VAL A 117 4.08 12.49 9.31
CA VAL A 117 3.31 13.23 8.29
C VAL A 117 3.88 14.64 8.22
N THR A 118 4.26 15.08 7.01
CA THR A 118 4.79 16.43 6.77
C THR A 118 3.92 17.12 5.71
N PRO A 119 3.40 18.33 5.97
CA PRO A 119 2.65 19.12 4.99
C PRO A 119 3.46 19.52 3.76
#